data_AF-A0A401ZCP0-F1
#
_entry.id   AF-A0A401ZCP0-F1
#
_cell.length_a   1.000
_cell.length_b   1.000
_cell.length_c   1.000
_cell.angle_alpha   90.00
_cell.angle_beta   90.00
_cell.angle_gamma   90.00
#
_symmetry.space_group_name_H-M   'P 1'
#
loop_
_entity.id
_entity.type
_entity.pdbx_description
1 polymer ?
#
loop_
_entity_poly.entity_id
_entity_poly.type
_entity_poly.pdbx_seq_one_letter_code
_entity_poly.pdbx_strand_id
1 'polypeptide(L)'
;MASSAKKLTNDAKSFTAKALEEKALLAAIVNSSDDAIVSKTLDSIIMSWNHAAEEMFGYTAEEAIGQSILIIVPPELQHEEVEIIQKLKAGIPIQHYETVRVRKDKTRIDVSLSISPVKDSQGKIIGGAKIARDISKRKAEERQKDMFISMASHELKTPITSLKGFTQVLLRRFKQRNDADSIRMLTRMDMQLNKLTKRINEMLDISIMENGQLEYHKEIFLLNTLVQDIVEVVQETAHTHHIVVTQRAQVQMFGDKDRIGQVLMNLLTNAIKYSPQSDQVIVYVETDVDQRHAVIRVQDFGLGIARAYHNDIFQRFYRVSTEQYQNFPGLGIGLYICDSIVKRHGGYINVQSEEGRGSAFSVFFPLPLQ
;
A
#
# COMPACT_ATOMS: atom_id res chain seq x y z
N MET A 1 -61.68 -34.43 -22.95
CA MET A 1 -61.16 -33.04 -23.03
C MET A 1 -61.13 -32.33 -21.66
N ALA A 2 -62.18 -32.38 -20.83
CA ALA A 2 -62.22 -31.70 -19.53
C ALA A 2 -61.13 -32.14 -18.51
N SER A 3 -60.74 -33.42 -18.49
CA SER A 3 -59.68 -33.95 -17.62
C SER A 3 -58.27 -33.42 -17.97
N SER A 4 -57.98 -33.25 -19.26
CA SER A 4 -56.68 -32.74 -19.74
C SER A 4 -56.51 -31.25 -19.46
N ALA A 5 -57.59 -30.46 -19.59
CA ALA A 5 -57.59 -29.05 -19.24
C ALA A 5 -57.40 -28.82 -17.73
N LYS A 6 -58.03 -29.65 -16.88
CA LYS A 6 -57.88 -29.58 -15.42
C LYS A 6 -56.47 -29.93 -14.95
N LYS A 7 -55.81 -30.90 -15.62
CA LYS A 7 -54.41 -31.28 -15.35
C LYS A 7 -53.44 -30.17 -15.75
N LEU A 8 -53.57 -29.61 -16.96
CA LEU A 8 -52.77 -28.46 -17.42
C LEU A 8 -52.90 -27.24 -16.49
N THR A 9 -54.10 -26.99 -15.96
CA THR A 9 -54.35 -25.87 -15.04
C THR A 9 -53.69 -26.11 -13.67
N ASN A 10 -53.66 -27.35 -13.18
CA ASN A 10 -52.99 -27.70 -11.93
C ASN A 10 -51.47 -27.68 -12.07
N ASP A 11 -50.93 -28.15 -13.20
CA ASP A 11 -49.50 -28.13 -13.49
C ASP A 11 -48.99 -26.69 -13.64
N ALA A 12 -49.75 -25.83 -14.31
CA ALA A 12 -49.45 -24.40 -14.42
C ALA A 12 -49.44 -23.71 -13.04
N LYS A 13 -50.44 -23.99 -12.18
CA LYS A 13 -50.48 -23.47 -10.81
C LYS A 13 -49.30 -23.94 -9.96
N SER A 14 -48.92 -25.21 -10.06
CA SER A 14 -47.77 -25.77 -9.34
C SER A 14 -46.45 -25.12 -9.79
N PHE A 15 -46.27 -24.91 -11.09
CA PHE A 15 -45.09 -24.24 -11.64
C PHE A 15 -45.00 -22.77 -11.17
N THR A 16 -46.11 -22.03 -11.23
CA THR A 16 -46.15 -20.65 -10.74
C THR A 16 -45.88 -20.54 -9.24
N ALA A 17 -46.39 -21.47 -8.44
CA ALA A 17 -46.15 -21.49 -7.00
C ALA A 17 -44.67 -21.72 -6.68
N LYS A 18 -44.03 -22.67 -7.36
CA LYS A 18 -42.60 -22.96 -7.19
C LYS A 18 -41.71 -21.77 -7.60
N ALA A 19 -42.03 -21.12 -8.72
CA ALA A 19 -41.30 -19.92 -9.16
C ALA A 19 -41.47 -18.74 -8.18
N LEU A 20 -42.66 -18.60 -7.57
CA LEU A 20 -42.92 -17.58 -6.56
C LEU A 20 -42.12 -17.85 -5.27
N GLU A 21 -42.04 -19.12 -4.85
CA GLU A 21 -41.29 -19.56 -3.68
C GLU A 21 -39.78 -19.35 -3.85
N GLU A 22 -39.23 -19.69 -5.02
CA GLU A 22 -37.82 -19.46 -5.34
C GLU A 22 -37.48 -17.96 -5.38
N LYS A 23 -38.36 -17.13 -5.96
CA LYS A 23 -38.21 -15.67 -5.94
C LYS A 23 -38.27 -15.11 -4.52
N ALA A 24 -39.17 -15.62 -3.68
CA ALA A 24 -39.29 -15.21 -2.28
C ALA A 24 -38.04 -15.57 -1.48
N LEU A 25 -37.47 -16.76 -1.70
CA LEU A 25 -36.22 -17.18 -1.07
C LEU A 25 -35.05 -16.27 -1.47
N LEU A 26 -34.88 -15.98 -2.76
CA LEU A 26 -33.83 -15.08 -3.24
C LEU A 26 -33.98 -13.66 -2.66
N ALA A 27 -35.21 -13.15 -2.59
CA ALA A 27 -35.48 -11.86 -1.96
C ALA A 27 -35.17 -11.86 -0.47
N ALA A 28 -35.51 -12.94 0.25
CA ALA A 28 -35.18 -13.09 1.66
C ALA A 28 -33.67 -13.11 1.90
N ILE A 29 -32.90 -13.84 1.07
CA ILE A 29 -31.43 -13.87 1.14
C ILE A 29 -30.85 -12.46 0.94
N VAL A 30 -31.32 -11.75 -0.10
CA VAL A 30 -30.86 -10.38 -0.41
C VAL A 30 -31.19 -9.38 0.71
N ASN A 31 -32.37 -9.50 1.32
CA ASN A 31 -32.79 -8.62 2.40
C ASN A 31 -32.19 -8.97 3.76
N SER A 32 -31.70 -10.20 3.94
CA SER A 32 -30.97 -10.62 5.15
C SER A 32 -29.48 -10.23 5.15
N SER A 33 -28.99 -9.69 4.04
CA SER A 33 -27.60 -9.24 3.91
C SER A 33 -27.38 -7.93 4.65
N ASP A 34 -26.31 -7.86 5.45
CA ASP A 34 -25.84 -6.62 6.07
C ASP A 34 -25.18 -5.66 5.06
N ASP A 35 -24.76 -6.18 3.90
CA ASP A 35 -24.26 -5.37 2.79
C ASP A 35 -25.43 -4.82 1.96
N ALA A 36 -25.30 -3.57 1.50
CA ALA A 36 -26.25 -2.94 0.60
C ALA A 36 -26.15 -3.54 -0.79
N ILE A 37 -27.27 -4.07 -1.30
CA ILE A 37 -27.38 -4.72 -2.61
C ILE A 37 -28.31 -3.90 -3.49
N VAL A 38 -27.75 -3.38 -4.59
CA VAL A 38 -28.42 -2.47 -5.51
C VAL A 38 -28.24 -2.95 -6.94
N SER A 39 -29.33 -3.04 -7.71
CA SER A 39 -29.23 -3.27 -9.15
C SER A 39 -29.60 -2.01 -9.93
N LYS A 40 -28.99 -1.84 -11.10
CA LYS A 40 -29.26 -0.70 -11.99
C LYS A 40 -29.15 -1.07 -13.46
N THR A 41 -29.81 -0.30 -14.33
CA THR A 41 -29.67 -0.40 -15.79
C THR A 41 -28.32 0.14 -16.27
N LEU A 42 -28.01 -0.05 -17.55
CA LEU A 42 -26.83 0.56 -18.20
C LEU A 42 -26.92 2.10 -18.34
N ASP A 43 -28.10 2.67 -18.16
CA ASP A 43 -28.34 4.13 -18.07
C ASP A 43 -28.30 4.62 -16.61
N SER A 44 -27.73 3.80 -15.71
CA SER A 44 -27.53 4.10 -14.30
C SER A 44 -28.83 4.31 -13.50
N ILE A 45 -29.96 3.77 -13.97
CA ILE A 45 -31.25 3.84 -13.26
C ILE A 45 -31.39 2.68 -12.29
N ILE A 46 -31.70 2.95 -11.02
CA ILE A 46 -31.86 1.95 -9.96
C ILE A 46 -33.09 1.09 -10.23
N MET A 47 -32.93 -0.23 -10.17
CA MET A 47 -33.98 -1.23 -10.36
C MET A 47 -34.36 -1.94 -9.06
N SER A 48 -33.41 -2.14 -8.15
CA SER A 48 -33.66 -2.76 -6.85
C SER A 48 -32.82 -2.11 -5.76
N TRP A 49 -33.36 -2.12 -4.55
CA TRP A 49 -32.78 -1.50 -3.38
C TRP A 49 -33.16 -2.36 -2.16
N ASN A 50 -32.20 -3.07 -1.57
CA ASN A 50 -32.48 -3.95 -0.42
C ASN A 50 -32.54 -3.14 0.89
N HIS A 51 -32.98 -3.80 1.96
CA HIS A 51 -33.11 -3.18 3.28
C HIS A 51 -31.79 -2.54 3.78
N ALA A 52 -30.66 -3.22 3.65
CA ALA A 52 -29.37 -2.66 4.04
C ALA A 52 -28.96 -1.42 3.23
N ALA A 53 -29.41 -1.28 1.97
CA ALA A 53 -29.21 -0.06 1.20
C ALA A 53 -30.04 1.12 1.76
N GLU A 54 -31.25 0.85 2.27
CA GLU A 54 -32.06 1.86 2.95
C GLU A 54 -31.37 2.36 4.21
N GLU A 55 -30.88 1.45 5.06
CA GLU A 55 -30.17 1.80 6.28
C GLU A 55 -28.85 2.54 5.98
N MET A 56 -28.09 2.06 5.00
CA MET A 56 -26.78 2.60 4.67
C MET A 56 -26.86 4.01 4.06
N PHE A 57 -27.83 4.27 3.17
CA PHE A 57 -27.89 5.53 2.41
C PHE A 57 -29.04 6.46 2.82
N GLY A 58 -29.99 5.98 3.63
CA GLY A 58 -31.12 6.77 4.16
C GLY A 58 -32.25 7.03 3.15
N TYR A 59 -32.24 6.38 1.99
CA TYR A 59 -33.31 6.41 1.01
C TYR A 59 -34.13 5.13 1.11
N THR A 60 -35.45 5.27 1.18
CA THR A 60 -36.35 4.11 1.05
C THR A 60 -36.29 3.53 -0.37
N ALA A 61 -36.64 2.26 -0.54
CA ALA A 61 -36.71 1.64 -1.86
C ALA A 61 -37.65 2.40 -2.81
N GLU A 62 -38.76 2.92 -2.31
CA GLU A 62 -39.72 3.72 -3.08
C GLU A 62 -39.12 5.04 -3.58
N GLU A 63 -38.24 5.66 -2.80
CA GLU A 63 -37.54 6.89 -3.20
C GLU A 63 -36.37 6.63 -4.15
N ALA A 64 -35.70 5.49 -4.00
CA ALA A 64 -34.48 5.16 -4.73
C ALA A 64 -34.77 4.52 -6.10
N ILE A 65 -35.73 3.58 -6.18
CA ILE A 65 -36.01 2.84 -7.41
C ILE A 65 -36.56 3.81 -8.49
N GLY A 66 -36.02 3.69 -9.70
CA GLY A 66 -36.34 4.57 -10.83
C GLY A 66 -35.51 5.86 -10.86
N GLN A 67 -34.76 6.19 -9.80
CA GLN A 67 -33.82 7.30 -9.81
C GLN A 67 -32.46 6.89 -10.38
N SER A 68 -31.65 7.89 -10.73
CA SER A 68 -30.25 7.67 -11.08
C SER A 68 -29.44 7.25 -9.85
N ILE A 69 -28.55 6.26 -9.98
CA ILE A 69 -27.60 5.87 -8.92
C ILE A 69 -26.69 7.02 -8.47
N LEU A 70 -26.59 8.09 -9.27
CA LEU A 70 -25.83 9.29 -8.93
C LEU A 70 -26.35 10.00 -7.68
N ILE A 71 -27.58 9.71 -7.21
CA ILE A 71 -28.11 10.28 -5.95
C ILE A 71 -27.22 9.97 -4.73
N ILE A 72 -26.49 8.84 -4.76
CA ILE A 72 -25.55 8.44 -3.70
C ILE A 72 -24.08 8.72 -4.08
N VAL A 73 -23.79 9.31 -5.24
CA VAL A 73 -22.42 9.59 -5.70
C VAL A 73 -22.10 11.07 -5.51
N PRO A 74 -21.01 11.43 -4.79
CA PRO A 74 -20.58 12.82 -4.69
C PRO A 74 -20.38 13.47 -6.07
N PRO A 75 -20.72 14.75 -6.29
CA PRO A 75 -20.56 15.43 -7.57
C PRO A 75 -19.15 15.29 -8.18
N GLU A 76 -18.12 15.39 -7.35
CA GLU A 76 -16.72 15.28 -7.78
C GLU A 76 -16.32 13.85 -8.20
N LEU A 77 -17.07 12.82 -7.78
CA LEU A 77 -16.82 11.41 -8.09
C LEU A 77 -17.77 10.83 -9.15
N GLN A 78 -18.59 11.65 -9.81
CA GLN A 78 -19.53 11.14 -10.82
C GLN A 78 -18.84 10.53 -12.06
N HIS A 79 -17.59 10.91 -12.32
CA HIS A 79 -16.77 10.31 -13.38
C HIS A 79 -16.54 8.80 -13.16
N GLU A 80 -16.48 8.34 -11.91
CA GLU A 80 -16.34 6.91 -11.59
C GLU A 80 -17.48 6.08 -12.20
N GLU A 81 -18.69 6.64 -12.25
CA GLU A 81 -19.85 5.94 -12.77
C GLU A 81 -19.70 5.69 -14.28
N VAL A 82 -19.10 6.62 -15.02
CA VAL A 82 -18.82 6.47 -16.44
C VAL A 82 -17.87 5.28 -16.67
N GLU A 83 -16.80 5.19 -15.88
CA GLU A 83 -15.84 4.07 -15.94
C GLU A 83 -16.49 2.73 -15.56
N ILE A 84 -17.34 2.73 -14.54
CA ILE A 84 -18.09 1.54 -14.11
C ILE A 84 -18.98 1.04 -15.25
N ILE A 85 -19.73 1.92 -15.91
CA ILE A 85 -20.61 1.54 -17.03
C ILE A 85 -19.80 1.00 -18.21
N GLN A 86 -18.64 1.58 -18.53
CA GLN A 86 -17.76 1.07 -19.59
C GLN A 86 -17.29 -0.36 -19.29
N LYS A 87 -16.81 -0.61 -18.06
CA LYS A 87 -16.38 -1.96 -17.63
C LYS A 87 -17.54 -2.96 -17.65
N LEU A 88 -18.73 -2.57 -17.21
CA LEU A 88 -19.92 -3.41 -17.26
C LEU A 88 -20.32 -3.76 -18.69
N LYS A 89 -20.30 -2.80 -19.63
CA LYS A 89 -20.57 -3.06 -21.06
C LYS A 89 -19.56 -4.04 -21.67
N ALA A 90 -18.32 -4.03 -21.20
CA ALA A 90 -17.29 -5.00 -21.57
C ALA A 90 -17.42 -6.35 -20.84
N GLY A 91 -18.37 -6.52 -19.93
CA GLY A 91 -18.55 -7.74 -19.13
C GLY A 91 -17.49 -7.94 -18.04
N ILE A 92 -16.72 -6.90 -17.71
CA ILE A 92 -15.63 -6.96 -16.73
C ILE A 92 -16.21 -6.64 -15.34
N PRO A 93 -16.13 -7.58 -14.37
CA PRO A 93 -16.55 -7.30 -13.00
C PRO A 93 -15.56 -6.37 -12.31
N ILE A 94 -16.06 -5.62 -11.32
CA ILE A 94 -15.25 -4.75 -10.45
C ILE A 94 -15.30 -5.35 -9.05
N GLN A 95 -14.15 -5.52 -8.41
CA GLN A 95 -14.04 -6.08 -7.06
C GLN A 95 -13.28 -5.12 -6.15
N HIS A 96 -13.70 -5.06 -4.89
CA HIS A 96 -13.01 -4.33 -3.81
C HIS A 96 -12.64 -2.88 -4.15
N TYR A 97 -13.48 -2.17 -4.91
CA TYR A 97 -13.24 -0.77 -5.24
C TYR A 97 -13.70 0.13 -4.09
N GLU A 98 -12.76 0.68 -3.33
CA GLU A 98 -13.05 1.61 -2.23
C GLU A 98 -13.29 3.03 -2.75
N THR A 99 -14.38 3.65 -2.33
CA THR A 99 -14.74 5.03 -2.72
C THR A 99 -15.65 5.66 -1.65
N VAL A 100 -16.10 6.88 -1.90
CA VAL A 100 -17.02 7.62 -1.04
C VAL A 100 -18.40 7.70 -1.68
N ARG A 101 -19.42 7.49 -0.87
CA ARG A 101 -20.82 7.73 -1.24
C ARG A 101 -21.45 8.72 -0.27
N VAL A 102 -22.58 9.30 -0.67
CA VAL A 102 -23.36 10.25 0.14
C VAL A 102 -24.69 9.65 0.52
N ARG A 103 -25.09 9.86 1.77
CA ARG A 103 -26.44 9.57 2.25
C ARG A 103 -27.39 10.70 1.87
N LYS A 104 -28.68 10.46 2.06
CA LYS A 104 -29.75 11.46 1.85
C LYS A 104 -29.54 12.75 2.62
N ASP A 105 -29.05 12.66 3.86
CA ASP A 105 -28.70 13.78 4.73
C ASP A 105 -27.37 14.49 4.36
N LYS A 106 -26.74 14.09 3.24
CA LYS A 106 -25.46 14.57 2.73
C LYS A 106 -24.22 14.13 3.52
N THR A 107 -24.37 13.30 4.55
CA THR A 107 -23.21 12.68 5.20
C THR A 107 -22.47 11.78 4.23
N ARG A 108 -21.14 11.79 4.31
CA ARG A 108 -20.26 10.96 3.50
C ARG A 108 -20.00 9.64 4.22
N ILE A 109 -20.01 8.56 3.46
CA ILE A 109 -19.66 7.22 3.93
C ILE A 109 -18.60 6.61 3.04
N ASP A 110 -17.59 6.02 3.65
CA ASP A 110 -16.59 5.24 2.95
C ASP A 110 -17.17 3.85 2.67
N VAL A 111 -17.16 3.41 1.41
CA VAL A 111 -17.71 2.12 1.00
C VAL A 111 -16.72 1.32 0.16
N SER A 112 -16.74 0.00 0.32
CA SER A 112 -16.09 -0.94 -0.62
C SER A 112 -17.15 -1.52 -1.55
N LEU A 113 -16.90 -1.43 -2.86
CA LEU A 113 -17.84 -1.82 -3.91
C LEU A 113 -17.38 -3.08 -4.64
N SER A 114 -18.32 -4.00 -4.85
CA SER A 114 -18.21 -5.07 -5.84
C SER A 114 -19.35 -4.94 -6.83
N ILE A 115 -19.06 -4.96 -8.13
CA ILE A 115 -20.03 -4.71 -9.19
C ILE A 115 -19.93 -5.80 -10.25
N SER A 116 -21.02 -6.52 -10.46
CA SER A 116 -21.11 -7.61 -11.44
C SER A 116 -22.11 -7.29 -12.55
N PRO A 117 -21.83 -7.65 -13.81
CA PRO A 117 -22.78 -7.47 -14.89
C PRO A 117 -24.00 -8.38 -14.70
N VAL A 118 -25.18 -7.82 -14.91
CA VAL A 118 -26.46 -8.56 -14.89
C VAL A 118 -26.85 -8.85 -16.34
N LYS A 119 -27.20 -10.11 -16.62
CA LYS A 119 -27.58 -10.58 -17.95
C LYS A 119 -29.06 -10.97 -17.99
N ASP A 120 -29.70 -10.77 -19.13
CA ASP A 120 -31.02 -11.34 -19.40
C ASP A 120 -30.96 -12.83 -19.77
N SER A 121 -32.12 -13.44 -20.05
CA SER A 121 -32.23 -14.85 -20.44
C SER A 121 -31.56 -15.19 -21.78
N GLN A 122 -31.21 -14.18 -22.59
CA GLN A 122 -30.48 -14.33 -23.85
C GLN A 122 -28.97 -14.09 -23.68
N GLY A 123 -28.51 -13.83 -22.46
CA GLY A 123 -27.10 -13.59 -22.13
C GLY A 123 -26.62 -12.17 -22.41
N LYS A 124 -27.50 -11.25 -22.81
CA LYS A 124 -27.16 -9.84 -23.05
C LYS A 124 -27.06 -9.10 -21.73
N ILE A 125 -26.03 -8.28 -21.57
CA ILE A 125 -25.85 -7.43 -20.38
C ILE A 125 -26.93 -6.34 -20.39
N ILE A 126 -27.75 -6.31 -19.35
CA ILE A 126 -28.85 -5.35 -19.17
C ILE A 126 -28.58 -4.32 -18.07
N GLY A 127 -27.53 -4.53 -17.27
CA GLY A 127 -27.22 -3.67 -16.15
C GLY A 127 -26.10 -4.21 -15.26
N GLY A 128 -26.08 -3.75 -14.01
CA GLY A 128 -25.13 -4.21 -13.01
C GLY A 128 -25.78 -4.40 -11.64
N ALA A 129 -25.29 -5.39 -10.90
CA ALA A 129 -25.58 -5.60 -9.49
C ALA A 129 -24.37 -5.13 -8.68
N LYS A 130 -24.61 -4.20 -7.76
CA LYS A 130 -23.63 -3.59 -6.88
C LYS A 130 -23.87 -4.10 -5.46
N ILE A 131 -22.81 -4.57 -4.83
CA ILE A 131 -22.73 -4.82 -3.40
C ILE A 131 -21.86 -3.72 -2.81
N ALA A 132 -22.37 -2.99 -1.83
CA ALA A 132 -21.68 -1.94 -1.12
C ALA A 132 -21.58 -2.30 0.36
N ARG A 133 -20.35 -2.29 0.88
CA ARG A 133 -20.05 -2.51 2.30
C ARG A 133 -19.58 -1.21 2.92
N ASP A 134 -20.18 -0.81 4.04
CA ASP A 134 -19.69 0.33 4.81
C ASP A 134 -18.36 -0.03 5.48
N ILE A 135 -17.32 0.74 5.16
CA ILE A 135 -15.98 0.59 5.73
C ILE A 135 -15.57 1.81 6.56
N SER A 136 -16.51 2.71 6.87
CA SER A 136 -16.26 3.97 7.59
C SER A 136 -15.66 3.71 8.97
N LYS A 137 -16.18 2.74 9.72
CA LYS A 137 -15.62 2.37 11.03
C LYS A 137 -14.19 1.85 10.92
N ARG A 138 -13.93 0.93 9.99
CA ARG A 138 -12.59 0.39 9.75
C ARG A 138 -11.61 1.51 9.39
N LYS A 139 -11.97 2.38 8.45
CA LYS A 139 -11.14 3.53 8.07
C LYS A 139 -10.95 4.54 9.20
N ALA A 140 -11.96 4.76 10.05
CA ALA A 140 -11.82 5.63 11.22
C ALA A 140 -10.85 5.03 12.25
N GLU A 141 -10.92 3.73 12.51
CA GLU A 141 -9.98 3.03 13.40
C GLU A 141 -8.55 3.03 12.84
N GLU A 142 -8.37 2.84 11.52
CA GLU A 142 -7.09 2.97 10.83
C GLU A 142 -6.53 4.40 11.01
N ARG A 143 -7.31 5.44 10.68
CA ARG A 143 -6.91 6.85 10.86
C ARG A 143 -6.56 7.18 12.31
N GLN A 144 -7.32 6.65 13.29
CA GLN A 144 -7.06 6.90 14.70
C GLN A 144 -5.75 6.25 15.17
N LYS A 145 -5.47 5.02 14.71
CA LYS A 145 -4.18 4.35 14.96
C LYS A 145 -3.03 5.16 14.39
N ASP A 146 -3.17 5.68 13.17
CA ASP A 146 -2.14 6.47 12.53
C ASP A 146 -1.89 7.80 13.26
N MET A 147 -2.95 8.52 13.61
CA MET A 147 -2.84 9.76 14.38
C MET A 147 -2.16 9.52 15.73
N PHE A 148 -2.47 8.41 16.40
CA PHE A 148 -1.80 8.03 17.64
C PHE A 148 -0.30 7.76 17.42
N ILE A 149 0.06 7.01 16.38
CA ILE A 149 1.47 6.74 16.04
C ILE A 149 2.21 8.05 15.76
N SER A 150 1.60 8.97 15.02
CA SER A 150 2.18 10.28 14.71
C SER A 150 2.42 11.14 15.95
N MET A 151 1.40 11.27 16.81
CA MET A 151 1.49 12.04 18.05
C MET A 151 2.53 11.46 19.01
N ALA A 152 2.47 10.15 19.27
CA ALA A 152 3.40 9.47 20.16
C ALA A 152 4.85 9.61 19.67
N SER A 153 5.07 9.54 18.36
CA SER A 153 6.39 9.70 17.77
C SER A 153 6.94 11.12 17.95
N HIS A 154 6.12 12.15 17.78
CA HIS A 154 6.53 13.53 18.05
C HIS A 154 6.87 13.76 19.53
N GLU A 155 6.05 13.23 20.43
CA GLU A 155 6.28 13.30 21.88
C GLU A 155 7.51 12.51 22.32
N LEU A 156 7.87 11.43 21.63
CA LEU A 156 9.11 10.68 21.89
C LEU A 156 10.35 11.35 21.29
N LYS A 157 10.22 12.03 20.15
CA LYS A 157 11.36 12.69 19.48
C LYS A 157 11.96 13.79 20.33
N THR A 158 11.12 14.54 21.04
CA THR A 158 11.53 15.65 21.92
C THR A 158 12.46 15.20 23.06
N PRO A 159 12.08 14.28 23.97
CA PRO A 159 12.94 13.83 25.06
C PRO A 159 14.19 13.10 24.55
N ILE A 160 14.10 12.37 23.42
CA ILE A 160 15.27 11.71 22.81
C ILE A 160 16.28 12.74 22.29
N THR A 161 15.80 13.83 21.67
CA THR A 161 16.66 14.91 21.19
C THR A 161 17.38 15.58 22.36
N SER A 162 16.67 15.84 23.46
CA SER A 162 17.27 16.37 24.69
C SER A 162 18.30 15.41 25.30
N LEU A 163 17.97 14.11 25.41
CA LEU A 163 18.89 13.09 25.90
C LEU A 163 20.15 13.01 25.04
N LYS A 164 20.00 13.03 23.71
CA LYS A 164 21.11 13.03 22.75
C LYS A 164 22.02 14.24 22.95
N GLY A 165 21.44 15.42 23.13
CA GLY A 165 22.19 16.63 23.45
C GLY A 165 22.99 16.51 24.75
N PHE A 166 22.38 15.98 25.82
CA PHE A 166 23.10 15.76 27.09
C PHE A 166 24.22 14.73 26.95
N THR A 167 23.98 13.61 26.27
CA THR A 167 25.04 12.60 26.03
C THR A 167 26.20 13.17 25.22
N GLN A 168 25.94 14.02 24.22
CA GLN A 168 26.99 14.68 23.43
C GLN A 168 27.82 15.67 24.25
N VAL A 169 27.16 16.49 25.09
CA VAL A 169 27.84 17.42 26.00
C VAL A 169 28.72 16.67 27.00
N LEU A 170 28.19 15.59 27.61
CA LEU A 170 28.96 14.77 28.55
C LEU A 170 30.14 14.09 27.85
N LEU A 171 29.93 13.54 26.64
CA LEU A 171 30.99 12.88 25.88
C LEU A 171 32.16 13.85 25.61
N ARG A 172 31.87 15.11 25.26
CA ARG A 172 32.88 16.15 25.08
C ARG A 172 33.66 16.45 26.36
N ARG A 173 32.97 16.56 27.50
CA ARG A 173 33.61 16.82 28.81
C ARG A 173 34.50 15.67 29.28
N PHE A 174 34.03 14.43 29.13
CA PHE A 174 34.81 13.26 29.55
C PHE A 174 35.99 12.96 28.61
N LYS A 175 35.87 13.29 27.31
CA LYS A 175 37.04 13.31 26.39
C LYS A 175 38.14 14.25 26.87
N GLN A 176 37.79 15.46 27.32
CA GLN A 176 38.77 16.42 27.86
C GLN A 176 39.43 15.95 29.17
N ARG A 177 38.73 15.12 29.95
CA ARG A 177 39.23 14.55 31.21
C ARG A 177 39.90 13.19 31.04
N ASN A 178 39.96 12.66 29.82
CA ASN A 178 40.49 11.34 29.49
C ASN A 178 39.85 10.19 30.30
N ASP A 179 38.58 10.34 30.67
CA ASP A 179 37.82 9.32 31.42
C ASP A 179 37.25 8.27 30.45
N ALA A 180 38.04 7.22 30.23
CA ALA A 180 37.76 6.18 29.25
C ALA A 180 36.45 5.40 29.53
N ASP A 181 36.10 5.18 30.79
CA ASP A 181 34.90 4.40 31.15
C ASP A 181 33.62 5.21 30.90
N SER A 182 33.61 6.48 31.31
CA SER A 182 32.49 7.39 31.02
C SER A 182 32.30 7.60 29.51
N ILE A 183 33.39 7.73 28.74
CA ILE A 183 33.32 7.82 27.28
C ILE A 183 32.67 6.56 26.70
N ARG A 184 33.10 5.37 27.12
CA ARG A 184 32.58 4.08 26.64
C ARG A 184 31.08 3.93 26.92
N MET A 185 30.64 4.31 28.13
CA MET A 185 29.23 4.28 28.52
C MET A 185 28.39 5.25 27.68
N LEU A 186 28.86 6.49 27.51
CA LEU A 186 28.14 7.51 26.74
C LEU A 186 28.08 7.18 25.24
N THR A 187 29.13 6.60 24.67
CA THR A 187 29.10 6.10 23.29
C THR A 187 28.05 4.99 23.12
N ARG A 188 27.91 4.08 24.10
CA ARG A 188 26.83 3.09 24.07
C ARG A 188 25.44 3.72 24.19
N MET A 189 25.27 4.73 25.05
CA MET A 189 24.00 5.44 25.20
C MET A 189 23.61 6.18 23.91
N ASP A 190 24.55 6.90 23.30
CA ASP A 190 24.32 7.59 22.02
C ASP A 190 23.93 6.61 20.91
N MET A 191 24.58 5.45 20.84
CA MET A 191 24.21 4.39 19.89
C MET A 191 22.78 3.87 20.10
N GLN A 192 22.32 3.72 21.35
CA GLN A 192 20.94 3.30 21.64
C GLN A 192 19.93 4.40 21.31
N LEU A 193 20.25 5.67 21.60
CA LEU A 193 19.42 6.82 21.22
C LEU A 193 19.28 6.92 19.70
N ASN A 194 20.36 6.75 18.95
CA ASN A 194 20.33 6.74 17.49
C ASN A 194 19.45 5.61 16.94
N LYS A 195 19.52 4.40 17.53
CA LYS A 195 18.63 3.29 17.18
C LYS A 195 17.16 3.61 17.48
N LEU A 196 16.87 4.26 18.60
CA LEU A 196 15.51 4.62 18.98
C LEU A 196 14.93 5.70 18.05
N THR A 197 15.71 6.74 17.75
CA THR A 197 15.34 7.78 16.78
C THR A 197 15.04 7.19 15.41
N LYS A 198 15.89 6.25 14.94
CA LYS A 198 15.66 5.56 13.66
C LYS A 198 14.32 4.83 13.66
N ARG A 199 14.02 4.06 14.70
CA ARG A 199 12.76 3.30 14.82
C ARG A 199 11.52 4.21 14.85
N ILE A 200 11.60 5.35 15.54
CA ILE A 200 10.49 6.31 15.60
C ILE A 200 10.26 6.94 14.22
N ASN A 201 11.33 7.34 13.53
CA ASN A 201 11.21 7.89 12.18
C ASN A 201 10.64 6.85 11.20
N GLU A 202 11.04 5.58 11.29
CA GLU A 202 10.44 4.51 10.46
C GLU A 202 8.94 4.32 10.72
N MET A 203 8.48 4.43 11.98
CA MET A 203 7.05 4.38 12.31
C MET A 203 6.29 5.60 11.77
N LEU A 204 6.88 6.80 11.89
CA LEU A 204 6.33 8.04 11.34
C LEU A 204 6.20 7.99 9.82
N ASP A 205 7.25 7.55 9.13
CA ASP A 205 7.26 7.47 7.67
C ASP A 205 6.11 6.57 7.19
N ILE A 206 5.83 5.45 7.86
CA ILE A 206 4.66 4.62 7.53
C ILE A 206 3.36 5.40 7.70
N SER A 207 3.14 6.01 8.87
CA SER A 207 1.90 6.71 9.18
C SER A 207 1.62 7.87 8.22
N ILE A 208 2.66 8.63 7.87
CA ILE A 208 2.55 9.75 6.91
C ILE A 208 2.35 9.22 5.48
N MET A 209 3.00 8.11 5.12
CA MET A 209 2.80 7.45 3.82
C MET A 209 1.39 6.90 3.65
N GLU A 210 0.78 6.33 4.68
CA GLU A 210 -0.58 5.75 4.60
C GLU A 210 -1.65 6.82 4.37
N ASN A 211 -1.43 8.03 4.91
CA ASN A 211 -2.38 9.13 4.78
C ASN A 211 -2.18 10.01 3.53
N GLY A 212 -1.16 9.74 2.70
CA GLY A 212 -0.87 10.55 1.52
C GLY A 212 -0.38 11.97 1.82
N GLN A 213 -0.16 12.31 3.09
CA GLN A 213 0.24 13.64 3.57
C GLN A 213 1.74 13.91 3.49
N LEU A 214 2.52 12.98 2.93
CA LEU A 214 3.96 13.14 2.78
C LEU A 214 4.23 14.18 1.68
N GLU A 215 4.62 15.39 2.07
CA GLU A 215 5.09 16.41 1.14
C GLU A 215 6.42 15.96 0.52
N TYR A 216 6.45 15.86 -0.81
CA TYR A 216 7.65 15.52 -1.56
C TYR A 216 8.28 16.80 -2.08
N HIS A 217 9.52 17.06 -1.67
CA HIS A 217 10.28 18.20 -2.17
C HIS A 217 11.04 17.77 -3.42
N LYS A 218 10.36 17.81 -4.56
CA LYS A 218 10.95 17.40 -5.84
C LYS A 218 11.88 18.47 -6.39
N GLU A 219 13.11 18.09 -6.67
CA GLU A 219 14.13 18.93 -7.30
C GLU A 219 14.85 18.16 -8.42
N ILE A 220 15.57 18.89 -9.26
CA ILE A 220 16.46 18.31 -10.27
C ILE A 220 17.83 18.12 -9.62
N PHE A 221 18.34 16.90 -9.64
CA PHE A 221 19.65 16.58 -9.09
C PHE A 221 20.37 15.49 -9.89
N LEU A 222 21.69 15.39 -9.72
CA LEU A 222 22.51 14.34 -10.33
C LEU A 222 22.49 13.09 -9.44
N LEU A 223 21.91 11.99 -9.95
CA LEU A 223 21.78 10.74 -9.19
C LEU A 223 23.16 10.18 -8.79
N ASN A 224 24.15 10.31 -9.67
CA ASN A 224 25.52 9.84 -9.42
C ASN A 224 26.11 10.47 -8.15
N THR A 225 25.90 11.78 -7.95
CA THR A 225 26.36 12.50 -6.76
C THR A 225 25.64 12.02 -5.51
N LEU A 226 24.30 11.89 -5.56
CA LEU A 226 23.54 11.35 -4.44
C LEU A 226 24.02 9.96 -4.03
N VAL A 227 24.27 9.08 -5.00
CA VAL A 227 24.77 7.73 -4.74
C VAL A 227 26.14 7.78 -4.06
N GLN A 228 27.03 8.63 -4.55
CA GLN A 228 28.36 8.82 -3.97
C GLN A 228 28.28 9.32 -2.52
N ASP A 229 27.51 10.37 -2.26
CA ASP A 229 27.33 10.96 -0.93
C ASP A 229 26.83 9.91 0.08
N ILE A 230 25.83 9.12 -0.31
CA ILE A 230 25.24 8.09 0.57
C ILE A 230 26.22 6.93 0.79
N VAL A 231 26.95 6.51 -0.24
CA VAL A 231 27.95 5.44 -0.10
C VAL A 231 29.08 5.85 0.83
N GLU A 232 29.56 7.10 0.75
CA GLU A 232 30.57 7.63 1.66
C GLU A 232 30.09 7.57 3.12
N VAL A 233 28.87 8.07 3.39
CA VAL A 233 28.26 8.01 4.73
C VAL A 233 28.14 6.57 5.24
N VAL A 234 27.72 5.63 4.40
CA VAL A 234 27.58 4.22 4.82
C VAL A 234 28.97 3.60 5.06
N GLN A 235 29.93 3.87 4.18
CA GLN A 235 31.29 3.32 4.25
C GLN A 235 32.02 3.74 5.53
N GLU A 236 31.78 4.95 6.06
CA GLU A 236 32.31 5.39 7.36
C GLU A 236 31.86 4.51 8.54
N THR A 237 30.69 3.90 8.43
CA THR A 237 30.10 3.04 9.46
C THR A 237 30.27 1.55 9.17
N ALA A 238 30.58 1.19 7.92
CA ALA A 238 30.78 -0.18 7.47
C ALA A 238 32.23 -0.61 7.71
N HIS A 239 32.48 -1.31 8.82
CA HIS A 239 33.82 -1.80 9.15
C HIS A 239 34.16 -3.17 8.53
N THR A 240 33.15 -3.88 8.02
CA THR A 240 33.30 -5.26 7.50
C THR A 240 33.21 -5.34 5.98
N HIS A 241 32.69 -4.31 5.31
CA HIS A 241 32.43 -4.34 3.87
C HIS A 241 33.03 -3.12 3.18
N HIS A 242 33.56 -3.34 1.98
CA HIS A 242 33.91 -2.33 1.01
C HIS A 242 32.81 -2.17 -0.02
N ILE A 243 32.32 -0.94 -0.17
CA ILE A 243 31.25 -0.60 -1.09
C ILE A 243 31.87 -0.05 -2.37
N VAL A 244 31.65 -0.74 -3.49
CA VAL A 244 32.18 -0.36 -4.81
C VAL A 244 31.08 0.28 -5.64
N VAL A 245 31.31 1.51 -6.11
CA VAL A 245 30.36 2.22 -6.97
C VAL A 245 30.79 2.10 -8.43
N THR A 246 29.89 1.59 -9.27
CA THR A 246 30.06 1.47 -10.72
C THR A 246 29.09 2.40 -11.43
N GLN A 247 29.61 3.52 -11.94
CA GLN A 247 28.85 4.53 -12.67
C GLN A 247 28.88 4.21 -14.17
N ARG A 248 27.79 3.68 -14.73
CA ARG A 248 27.69 3.31 -16.17
C ARG A 248 26.99 4.37 -17.01
N ALA A 249 26.25 5.28 -16.37
CA ALA A 249 25.60 6.41 -17.01
C ALA A 249 25.60 7.62 -16.07
N GLN A 250 25.61 8.83 -16.62
CA GLN A 250 25.36 10.06 -15.86
C GLN A 250 23.88 10.40 -15.97
N VAL A 251 23.17 10.44 -14.83
CA VAL A 251 21.72 10.48 -14.81
C VAL A 251 21.22 11.66 -13.98
N GLN A 252 20.59 12.63 -14.64
CA GLN A 252 19.81 13.66 -13.96
C GLN A 252 18.39 13.15 -13.70
N MET A 253 17.89 13.37 -12.50
CA MET A 253 16.55 12.97 -12.11
C MET A 253 15.78 14.15 -11.53
N PHE A 254 14.46 14.12 -11.74
CA PHE A 254 13.51 14.98 -11.04
C PHE A 254 12.79 14.16 -9.97
N GLY A 255 13.05 14.47 -8.70
CA GLY A 255 12.51 13.70 -7.57
C GLY A 255 12.89 14.28 -6.24
N ASP A 256 12.43 13.64 -5.16
CA ASP A 256 12.80 14.02 -3.80
C ASP A 256 14.14 13.37 -3.45
N LYS A 257 15.20 14.18 -3.44
CA LYS A 257 16.58 13.74 -3.22
C LYS A 257 16.74 13.03 -1.88
N ASP A 258 16.14 13.56 -0.82
CA ASP A 258 16.26 13.00 0.54
C ASP A 258 15.56 11.64 0.63
N ARG A 259 14.37 11.51 0.03
CA ARG A 259 13.63 10.24 0.02
C ARG A 259 14.31 9.18 -0.83
N ILE A 260 14.86 9.54 -1.98
CA ILE A 260 15.64 8.61 -2.80
C ILE A 260 16.94 8.20 -2.06
N GLY A 261 17.58 9.13 -1.36
CA GLY A 261 18.70 8.85 -0.46
C GLY A 261 18.33 7.85 0.65
N GLN A 262 17.13 7.98 1.22
CA GLN A 262 16.60 7.04 2.21
C GLN A 262 16.44 5.61 1.66
N VAL A 263 15.97 5.47 0.40
CA VAL A 263 15.90 4.16 -0.27
C VAL A 263 17.28 3.53 -0.36
N LEU A 264 18.27 4.29 -0.85
CA LEU A 264 19.64 3.80 -1.03
C LEU A 264 20.30 3.41 0.30
N MET A 265 20.15 4.26 1.33
CA MET A 265 20.63 3.99 2.69
C MET A 265 20.06 2.67 3.24
N ASN A 266 18.76 2.42 3.04
CA ASN A 266 18.11 1.18 3.48
C ASN A 266 18.61 -0.05 2.72
N LEU A 267 18.78 0.05 1.39
CA LEU A 267 19.30 -1.06 0.59
C LEU A 267 20.76 -1.39 0.95
N LEU A 268 21.62 -0.39 1.10
CA LEU A 268 23.02 -0.57 1.48
C LEU A 268 23.18 -1.16 2.87
N THR A 269 22.45 -0.65 3.85
CA THR A 269 22.52 -1.17 5.22
C THR A 269 21.96 -2.60 5.31
N ASN A 270 20.96 -2.95 4.50
CA ASN A 270 20.50 -4.33 4.37
C ASN A 270 21.54 -5.23 3.69
N ALA A 271 22.17 -4.77 2.61
CA ALA A 271 23.22 -5.50 1.90
C ALA A 271 24.36 -5.90 2.85
N ILE A 272 24.91 -4.95 3.61
CA ILE A 272 25.95 -5.19 4.62
C ILE A 272 25.47 -6.14 5.71
N LYS A 273 24.24 -5.92 6.19
CA LYS A 273 23.67 -6.70 7.29
C LYS A 273 23.48 -8.16 6.91
N TYR A 274 22.97 -8.47 5.71
CA TYR A 274 22.66 -9.84 5.29
C TYR A 274 23.79 -10.55 4.56
N SER A 275 24.98 -9.94 4.47
CA SER A 275 26.16 -10.54 3.88
C SER A 275 27.36 -10.70 4.84
N PRO A 276 27.17 -11.25 6.06
CA PRO A 276 28.23 -11.31 7.07
C PRO A 276 29.48 -12.12 6.68
N GLN A 277 29.40 -12.94 5.63
CA GLN A 277 30.50 -13.76 5.09
C GLN A 277 31.18 -13.13 3.85
N SER A 278 30.62 -12.04 3.34
CA SER A 278 31.20 -11.22 2.28
C SER A 278 31.91 -10.02 2.90
N ASP A 279 32.82 -9.43 2.15
CA ASP A 279 33.44 -8.14 2.43
C ASP A 279 33.10 -7.10 1.36
N GLN A 280 32.18 -7.42 0.44
CA GLN A 280 31.88 -6.55 -0.69
C GLN A 280 30.37 -6.34 -0.89
N VAL A 281 30.03 -5.09 -1.21
CA VAL A 281 28.73 -4.68 -1.76
C VAL A 281 29.00 -3.84 -3.01
N ILE A 282 28.24 -4.05 -4.08
CA ILE A 282 28.41 -3.30 -5.34
C ILE A 282 27.16 -2.47 -5.62
N VAL A 283 27.37 -1.20 -5.96
CA VAL A 283 26.31 -0.27 -6.36
C VAL A 283 26.49 0.10 -7.82
N TYR A 284 25.50 -0.18 -8.65
CA TYR A 284 25.48 0.24 -10.04
C TYR A 284 24.52 1.42 -10.22
N VAL A 285 24.96 2.41 -11.00
CA VAL A 285 24.11 3.47 -11.53
C VAL A 285 24.12 3.35 -13.04
N GLU A 286 22.98 3.00 -13.62
CA GLU A 286 22.82 2.75 -15.04
C GLU A 286 21.46 3.26 -15.53
N THR A 287 21.22 3.21 -16.84
CA THR A 287 19.89 3.39 -17.43
C THR A 287 19.40 2.04 -17.96
N ASP A 288 18.09 1.84 -18.06
CA ASP A 288 17.55 0.68 -18.76
C ASP A 288 17.85 0.75 -20.28
N VAL A 289 17.60 -0.36 -20.99
CA VAL A 289 17.94 -0.52 -22.42
C VAL A 289 17.28 0.56 -23.28
N ASP A 290 16.05 0.96 -22.92
CA ASP A 290 15.28 1.96 -23.65
C ASP A 290 15.53 3.40 -23.16
N GLN A 291 16.44 3.60 -22.19
CA GLN A 291 16.76 4.86 -21.51
C GLN A 291 15.54 5.59 -20.92
N ARG A 292 14.48 4.85 -20.59
CA ARG A 292 13.27 5.37 -19.95
C ARG A 292 13.37 5.38 -18.44
N HIS A 293 14.30 4.62 -17.87
CA HIS A 293 14.48 4.55 -16.43
C HIS A 293 15.93 4.75 -16.01
N ALA A 294 16.11 5.52 -14.95
CA ALA A 294 17.29 5.47 -14.11
C ALA A 294 17.24 4.22 -13.25
N VAL A 295 18.35 3.48 -13.18
CA VAL A 295 18.45 2.23 -12.44
C VAL A 295 19.55 2.33 -11.40
N ILE A 296 19.19 2.11 -10.14
CA ILE A 296 20.12 1.90 -9.04
C ILE A 296 20.07 0.42 -8.67
N ARG A 297 21.18 -0.30 -8.80
CA ARG A 297 21.26 -1.70 -8.36
C ARG A 297 22.24 -1.84 -7.20
N VAL A 298 21.77 -2.36 -6.08
CA VAL A 298 22.60 -2.72 -4.91
C VAL A 298 22.71 -4.23 -4.86
N GLN A 299 23.92 -4.75 -4.98
CA GLN A 299 24.24 -6.17 -4.97
C GLN A 299 25.08 -6.54 -3.76
N ASP A 300 24.60 -7.52 -3.00
CA ASP A 300 25.33 -8.19 -1.93
C ASP A 300 25.65 -9.64 -2.33
N PHE A 301 26.62 -10.23 -1.62
CA PHE A 301 27.03 -11.62 -1.78
C PHE A 301 26.75 -12.41 -0.50
N GLY A 302 25.60 -12.13 0.12
CA GLY A 302 25.20 -12.68 1.40
C GLY A 302 24.37 -13.94 1.34
N LEU A 303 23.51 -14.09 2.35
CA LEU A 303 22.67 -15.28 2.53
C LEU A 303 21.75 -15.54 1.34
N GLY A 304 21.29 -14.49 0.64
CA GLY A 304 20.36 -14.60 -0.48
C GLY A 304 18.95 -15.09 -0.08
N ILE A 305 17.95 -14.69 -0.84
CA ILE A 305 16.54 -14.85 -0.53
C ILE A 305 15.93 -15.90 -1.47
N ALA A 306 15.33 -16.94 -0.89
CA ALA A 306 14.60 -17.95 -1.67
C ALA A 306 13.44 -17.33 -2.47
N ARG A 307 13.22 -17.85 -3.68
CA ARG A 307 12.25 -17.31 -4.64
C ARG A 307 10.82 -17.22 -4.12
N ALA A 308 10.44 -18.11 -3.20
CA ALA A 308 9.13 -18.10 -2.56
C ALA A 308 8.83 -16.79 -1.80
N TYR A 309 9.87 -16.06 -1.35
CA TYR A 309 9.71 -14.86 -0.53
C TYR A 309 9.79 -13.56 -1.33
N HIS A 310 10.17 -13.59 -2.62
CA HIS A 310 10.45 -12.38 -3.40
C HIS A 310 9.28 -11.40 -3.48
N ASN A 311 8.04 -11.90 -3.47
CA ASN A 311 6.84 -11.05 -3.49
C ASN A 311 6.49 -10.49 -2.11
N ASP A 312 6.83 -11.22 -1.04
CA ASP A 312 6.38 -10.89 0.31
C ASP A 312 7.36 -9.99 1.06
N ILE A 313 8.64 -9.96 0.70
CA ILE A 313 9.65 -9.12 1.38
C ILE A 313 9.37 -7.61 1.32
N PHE A 314 8.51 -7.17 0.41
CA PHE A 314 8.05 -5.79 0.31
C PHE A 314 6.78 -5.52 1.14
N GLN A 315 6.18 -6.55 1.75
CA GLN A 315 5.03 -6.39 2.64
C GLN A 315 5.43 -5.82 4.01
N ARG A 316 4.50 -5.11 4.61
CA ARG A 316 4.67 -4.48 5.92
C ARG A 316 4.89 -5.55 7.00
N PHE A 317 5.88 -5.30 7.87
CA PHE A 317 6.27 -6.19 8.98
C PHE A 317 6.76 -7.58 8.54
N TYR A 318 6.96 -7.79 7.25
CA TYR A 318 7.36 -9.09 6.74
C TYR A 318 8.83 -9.36 7.03
N ARG A 319 9.11 -10.56 7.55
CA ARG A 319 10.45 -11.07 7.77
C ARG A 319 10.49 -12.56 7.43
N VAL A 320 11.50 -12.96 6.66
CA VAL A 320 11.80 -14.37 6.44
C VAL A 320 12.07 -15.01 7.80
N SER A 321 11.32 -16.06 8.12
CA SER A 321 11.24 -16.63 9.47
C SER A 321 12.22 -17.78 9.74
N THR A 322 13.13 -18.08 8.80
CA THR A 322 14.12 -19.16 8.95
C THR A 322 15.21 -18.79 9.96
N GLU A 323 15.84 -19.80 10.58
CA GLU A 323 16.87 -19.62 11.63
C GLU A 323 18.00 -18.67 11.20
N GLN A 324 18.38 -18.70 9.92
CA GLN A 324 19.40 -17.84 9.34
C GLN A 324 19.04 -16.34 9.38
N TYR A 325 17.74 -16.00 9.34
CA TYR A 325 17.23 -14.63 9.35
C TYR A 325 16.70 -14.16 10.72
N GLN A 326 16.48 -15.07 11.67
CA GLN A 326 15.96 -14.73 13.01
C GLN A 326 16.93 -13.87 13.82
N ASN A 327 18.25 -14.11 13.67
CA ASN A 327 19.30 -13.41 14.42
C ASN A 327 19.51 -11.95 14.00
N PHE A 328 18.86 -11.50 12.92
CA PHE A 328 19.03 -10.17 12.38
C PHE A 328 17.97 -9.18 12.90
N PRO A 329 18.34 -8.17 13.71
CA PRO A 329 17.36 -7.23 14.29
C PRO A 329 16.73 -6.34 13.22
N GLY A 330 15.40 -6.20 13.24
CA GLY A 330 14.65 -5.34 12.31
C GLY A 330 13.14 -5.55 12.43
N LEU A 331 12.36 -4.52 12.07
CA LEU A 331 10.90 -4.53 12.16
C LEU A 331 10.21 -5.07 10.90
N GLY A 332 10.94 -5.35 9.82
CA GLY A 332 10.35 -5.76 8.53
C GLY A 332 9.68 -4.61 7.77
N ILE A 333 10.15 -3.37 7.99
CA ILE A 333 9.53 -2.16 7.44
C ILE A 333 10.39 -1.51 6.33
N GLY A 334 11.71 -1.67 6.37
CA GLY A 334 12.63 -0.94 5.50
C GLY A 334 12.35 -1.11 4.00
N LEU A 335 12.11 -2.36 3.54
CA LEU A 335 11.81 -2.63 2.13
C LEU A 335 10.42 -2.14 1.70
N TYR A 336 9.43 -2.16 2.61
CA TYR A 336 8.11 -1.57 2.37
C TYR A 336 8.21 -0.04 2.16
N ILE A 337 9.01 0.64 2.98
CA ILE A 337 9.31 2.08 2.80
C ILE A 337 10.00 2.32 1.45
N CYS A 338 10.98 1.48 1.08
CA CYS A 338 11.65 1.58 -0.22
C CYS A 338 10.64 1.48 -1.37
N ASP A 339 9.82 0.42 -1.39
CA ASP A 339 8.80 0.21 -2.42
C ASP A 339 7.80 1.38 -2.50
N SER A 340 7.34 1.89 -1.35
CA SER A 340 6.41 3.01 -1.27
C SER A 340 6.99 4.32 -1.82
N ILE A 341 8.24 4.65 -1.47
CA ILE A 341 8.94 5.84 -1.99
C ILE A 341 9.10 5.72 -3.51
N VAL A 342 9.52 4.57 -3.99
CA VAL A 342 9.80 4.32 -5.41
C VAL A 342 8.52 4.40 -6.25
N LYS A 343 7.43 3.77 -5.80
CA LYS A 343 6.11 3.85 -6.47
C LYS A 343 5.59 5.28 -6.57
N ARG A 344 5.77 6.10 -5.52
CA ARG A 344 5.38 7.52 -5.54
C ARG A 344 6.21 8.39 -6.47
N HIS A 345 7.41 7.94 -6.83
CA HIS A 345 8.21 8.52 -7.91
C HIS A 345 7.87 7.96 -9.30
N GLY A 346 6.79 7.16 -9.41
CA GLY A 346 6.39 6.51 -10.68
C GLY A 346 7.28 5.33 -11.06
N GLY A 347 8.11 4.86 -10.14
CA GLY A 347 9.06 3.77 -10.35
C GLY A 347 8.59 2.42 -9.80
N TYR A 348 9.48 1.44 -9.83
CA TYR A 348 9.30 0.15 -9.17
C TYR A 348 10.63 -0.43 -8.66
N ILE A 349 10.55 -1.37 -7.73
CA ILE A 349 11.70 -2.11 -7.18
C ILE A 349 11.58 -3.60 -7.53
N ASN A 350 12.71 -4.22 -7.86
CA ASN A 350 12.80 -5.65 -8.15
C ASN A 350 13.95 -6.28 -7.35
N VAL A 351 13.85 -7.58 -7.09
CA VAL A 351 14.89 -8.37 -6.43
C VAL A 351 15.27 -9.56 -7.31
N GLN A 352 16.57 -9.78 -7.47
CA GLN A 352 17.14 -10.98 -8.05
C GLN A 352 18.03 -11.62 -6.98
N SER A 353 17.64 -12.79 -6.49
CA SER A 353 18.38 -13.43 -5.41
C SER A 353 18.23 -14.94 -5.43
N GLU A 354 19.30 -15.62 -5.03
CA GLU A 354 19.38 -17.08 -4.89
C GLU A 354 20.00 -17.38 -3.52
N GLU A 355 19.43 -18.34 -2.79
CA GLU A 355 19.90 -18.71 -1.47
C GLU A 355 21.36 -19.21 -1.54
N GLY A 356 22.22 -18.69 -0.66
CA GLY A 356 23.66 -18.91 -0.61
C GLY A 356 24.49 -18.13 -1.63
N ARG A 357 23.89 -17.29 -2.50
CA ARG A 357 24.62 -16.53 -3.53
C ARG A 357 24.50 -15.00 -3.41
N GLY A 358 23.68 -14.52 -2.50
CA GLY A 358 23.42 -13.10 -2.27
C GLY A 358 22.21 -12.55 -3.01
N SER A 359 22.04 -11.23 -2.96
CA SER A 359 20.85 -10.54 -3.49
C SER A 359 21.24 -9.31 -4.30
N ALA A 360 20.46 -9.02 -5.33
CA ALA A 360 20.56 -7.80 -6.11
C ALA A 360 19.20 -7.10 -6.13
N PHE A 361 19.10 -5.96 -5.44
CA PHE A 361 17.92 -5.10 -5.46
C PHE A 361 18.11 -4.02 -6.52
N SER A 362 17.19 -3.94 -7.47
CA SER A 362 17.20 -2.93 -8.55
C SER A 362 16.01 -2.01 -8.41
N VAL A 363 16.26 -0.70 -8.35
CA VAL A 363 15.27 0.36 -8.26
C VAL A 363 15.23 1.11 -9.57
N PHE A 364 14.02 1.28 -10.14
CA PHE A 364 13.79 1.92 -11.41
C PHE A 364 13.01 3.21 -11.20
N PHE A 365 13.55 4.34 -11.65
CA PHE A 365 12.87 5.64 -11.62
C PHE A 365 12.65 6.14 -13.06
N PRO A 366 11.45 6.62 -13.42
CA PRO A 366 11.18 7.11 -14.76
C PRO A 366 12.02 8.37 -15.06
N LEU A 367 12.62 8.40 -16.24
CA LEU A 367 13.27 9.58 -16.80
C LEU A 367 12.28 10.33 -17.70
N PRO A 368 12.37 11.67 -17.79
CA PRO A 368 11.60 12.41 -18.77
C PRO A 368 11.93 11.89 -20.17
N LEU A 369 10.90 11.73 -21.02
CA LEU A 369 11.09 11.43 -22.43
C LEU A 369 11.95 12.55 -23.05
N GLN A 370 13.08 12.18 -23.64
CA GLN A 370 13.94 13.11 -24.40
C GLN A 370 13.27 13.55 -25.70
#